data_AF-A0A2G7M1C8-F1
#
_entry.id   AF-A0A2G7M1C8-F1
#
_cell.length_a   1.000
_cell.length_b   1.000
_cell.length_c   1.000
_cell.angle_alpha   90.00
_cell.angle_beta   90.00
_cell.angle_gamma   90.00
#
_symmetry.space_group_name_H-M   'P 1'
#
loop_
_entity.id
_entity.type
_entity.pdbx_description
1 polymer ?
#
loop_
_entity_poly.entity_id
_entity_poly.type
_entity_poly.pdbx_seq_one_letter_code
_entity_poly.pdbx_strand_id
1 'polypeptide(L)'
;MSFLSKKFKKEEGSFTIEASLVFPIVLFILVLLLFFSMYMYQKTFLNQHTYAASERAAYSWDNSYKQAMTGEFVAGEHDNLYWRLTEDRLLGALFGWAGADNEVIVSVPAGEGGSLSEKKLSQAAQGMPSGMNGTIEYQNSLIQRKVTTKLEQVISLPLPSFLFDSSNNVLTQGSSAVVEPTEFIRTVDLVRYYAAKFKGKGGAASSTAAEAGQVVQHFGKTKK
;
A
#
# COMPACT_ATOMS: atom_id res chain seq x y z
N MET A 1 -64.88 -25.39 -32.05
CA MET A 1 -63.46 -25.02 -31.80
C MET A 1 -63.22 -23.54 -31.45
N SER A 2 -64.27 -22.74 -31.17
CA SER A 2 -64.15 -21.27 -30.90
C SER A 2 -64.09 -20.89 -29.41
N PHE A 3 -64.47 -21.79 -28.50
CA PHE A 3 -64.53 -21.50 -27.06
C PHE A 3 -63.16 -21.37 -26.37
N LEU A 4 -62.12 -22.01 -26.92
CA LEU A 4 -60.77 -21.91 -26.34
C LEU A 4 -60.11 -20.55 -26.61
N SER A 5 -60.32 -19.91 -27.76
CA SER A 5 -59.65 -18.63 -28.08
C SER A 5 -60.24 -17.43 -27.33
N LYS A 6 -61.50 -17.50 -26.90
CA LYS A 6 -62.16 -16.42 -26.14
C LYS A 6 -61.70 -16.33 -24.67
N LYS A 7 -61.19 -17.43 -24.10
CA LYS A 7 -60.66 -17.46 -22.71
C LYS A 7 -59.31 -16.73 -22.56
N PHE A 8 -58.51 -16.67 -23.62
CA PHE A 8 -57.22 -15.98 -23.63
C PHE A 8 -57.30 -14.45 -23.90
N LYS A 9 -58.50 -13.90 -24.12
CA LYS A 9 -58.75 -12.46 -24.36
C LYS A 9 -59.43 -11.75 -23.19
N LYS A 10 -59.43 -12.36 -21.99
CA LYS A 10 -59.98 -11.73 -20.78
C LYS A 10 -58.86 -11.04 -20.00
N GLU A 11 -58.97 -9.72 -19.85
CA GLU A 11 -58.10 -8.84 -19.04
C GLU A 11 -58.34 -8.97 -17.52
N GLU A 12 -59.39 -9.70 -17.12
CA GLU A 12 -59.72 -9.95 -15.71
C GLU A 12 -58.63 -10.80 -15.04
N GLY A 13 -57.88 -10.21 -14.11
CA GLY A 13 -56.76 -10.85 -13.40
C GLY A 13 -55.37 -10.44 -13.89
N SER A 14 -55.28 -9.69 -15.00
CA SER A 14 -54.02 -9.11 -15.53
C SER A 14 -53.30 -8.28 -14.46
N PHE A 15 -54.04 -7.44 -13.74
CA PHE A 15 -53.52 -6.62 -12.64
C PHE A 15 -52.91 -7.44 -11.49
N THR A 16 -53.52 -8.57 -11.13
CA THR A 16 -52.97 -9.44 -10.08
C THR A 16 -51.68 -10.11 -10.52
N ILE A 17 -51.61 -10.54 -11.79
CA ILE A 17 -50.39 -11.14 -12.35
C ILE A 17 -49.27 -10.09 -12.45
N GLU A 18 -49.59 -8.89 -12.94
CA GLU A 18 -48.64 -7.79 -13.03
C GLU A 18 -48.10 -7.41 -11.65
N ALA A 19 -48.98 -7.21 -10.66
CA ALA A 19 -48.56 -6.92 -9.28
C ALA A 19 -47.73 -8.06 -8.65
N SER A 20 -48.08 -9.32 -8.94
CA SER A 20 -47.34 -10.49 -8.43
C SER A 20 -45.95 -10.67 -9.04
N LEU A 21 -45.70 -10.08 -10.21
CA LEU A 21 -44.39 -10.08 -10.88
C LEU A 21 -43.56 -8.85 -10.51
N VAL A 22 -44.20 -7.68 -10.42
CA VAL A 22 -43.53 -6.41 -10.11
C VAL A 22 -42.98 -6.42 -8.69
N PHE A 23 -43.74 -6.92 -7.70
CA PHE A 23 -43.29 -6.91 -6.31
C PHE A 23 -41.98 -7.71 -6.07
N PRO A 24 -41.85 -8.97 -6.51
CA PRO A 24 -40.58 -9.71 -6.38
C PRO A 24 -39.41 -9.04 -7.12
N ILE A 25 -39.65 -8.43 -8.28
CA ILE A 25 -38.60 -7.72 -9.03
C ILE A 25 -38.11 -6.50 -8.26
N VAL A 26 -39.03 -5.69 -7.74
CA VAL A 26 -38.67 -4.52 -6.92
C VAL A 26 -37.92 -4.95 -5.66
N LEU A 27 -38.41 -5.98 -4.96
CA LEU A 27 -37.73 -6.55 -3.79
C LEU A 27 -36.32 -7.04 -4.13
N PHE A 28 -36.16 -7.74 -5.26
CA PHE A 28 -34.87 -8.22 -5.71
C PHE A 28 -33.90 -7.07 -6.02
N ILE A 29 -34.36 -6.02 -6.69
CA ILE A 29 -33.56 -4.81 -6.95
C ILE A 29 -33.14 -4.15 -5.62
N LEU A 30 -34.05 -4.04 -4.65
CA LEU A 30 -33.73 -3.47 -3.33
C LEU A 30 -32.66 -4.30 -2.61
N VAL A 31 -32.79 -5.63 -2.63
CA VAL A 31 -31.79 -6.53 -2.03
C VAL A 31 -30.43 -6.38 -2.72
N LEU A 32 -30.41 -6.31 -4.05
CA LEU A 32 -29.17 -6.07 -4.81
C LEU A 32 -28.52 -4.73 -4.44
N LEU A 33 -29.31 -3.66 -4.31
CA LEU A 33 -28.80 -2.35 -3.91
C LEU A 33 -28.23 -2.38 -2.48
N LEU A 34 -28.86 -3.09 -1.55
CA LEU A 34 -28.34 -3.27 -0.19
C LEU A 34 -26.99 -3.99 -0.21
N PHE A 35 -26.87 -5.10 -0.93
CA PHE A 35 -25.60 -5.82 -1.06
C PHE A 35 -24.51 -4.98 -1.74
N PHE A 36 -24.87 -4.24 -2.80
CA PHE A 36 -23.93 -3.34 -3.47
C PHE A 36 -23.42 -2.25 -2.51
N SER A 37 -24.31 -1.65 -1.71
CA SER A 37 -23.93 -0.64 -0.73
C SER A 37 -22.99 -1.19 0.35
N MET A 38 -23.24 -2.43 0.80
CA MET A 38 -22.39 -3.13 1.77
C MET A 38 -20.99 -3.43 1.19
N TYR A 39 -20.94 -3.91 -0.05
CA TYR A 39 -19.68 -4.17 -0.75
C TYR A 39 -18.85 -2.87 -0.91
N MET A 40 -19.51 -1.79 -1.32
CA MET A 40 -18.87 -0.48 -1.43
C MET A 40 -18.35 0.01 -0.08
N TYR A 41 -19.12 -0.14 1.00
CA TYR A 41 -18.69 0.21 2.35
C TYR A 41 -17.42 -0.55 2.77
N GLN A 42 -17.37 -1.86 2.55
CA GLN A 42 -16.19 -2.65 2.91
C GLN A 42 -14.95 -2.23 2.12
N LYS A 43 -15.12 -1.92 0.82
CA LYS A 43 -14.04 -1.44 -0.03
C LYS A 43 -13.54 -0.06 0.39
N THR A 44 -14.42 0.87 0.73
CA THR A 44 -14.01 2.22 1.17
C THR A 44 -13.38 2.20 2.56
N PHE A 45 -13.91 1.37 3.47
CA PHE A 45 -13.34 1.15 4.79
C PHE A 45 -11.90 0.63 4.70
N LEU A 46 -11.65 -0.40 3.86
CA LEU A 46 -10.30 -0.92 3.67
C LEU A 46 -9.38 0.13 3.03
N ASN A 47 -9.85 0.85 2.01
CA ASN A 47 -9.10 1.94 1.39
C ASN A 47 -8.67 3.01 2.41
N GLN A 48 -9.56 3.45 3.29
CA GLN A 48 -9.24 4.45 4.31
C GLN A 48 -8.07 3.99 5.19
N HIS A 49 -8.08 2.74 5.64
CA HIS A 49 -6.99 2.18 6.43
C HIS A 49 -5.70 2.06 5.63
N THR A 50 -5.77 1.65 4.36
CA THR A 50 -4.61 1.55 3.48
C THR A 50 -3.94 2.91 3.23
N TYR A 51 -4.73 3.96 2.95
CA TYR A 51 -4.21 5.32 2.79
C TYR A 51 -3.67 5.88 4.11
N ALA A 52 -4.40 5.72 5.20
CA ALA A 52 -3.96 6.20 6.51
C ALA A 52 -2.63 5.55 6.94
N ALA A 53 -2.45 4.24 6.74
CA ALA A 53 -1.20 3.57 7.05
C ALA A 53 -0.03 4.06 6.19
N SER A 54 -0.27 4.25 4.88
CA SER A 54 0.74 4.78 3.96
C SER A 54 1.17 6.20 4.34
N GLU A 55 0.19 7.05 4.69
CA GLU A 55 0.43 8.43 5.09
C GLU A 55 1.18 8.52 6.42
N ARG A 56 0.77 7.75 7.43
CA ARG A 56 1.43 7.69 8.73
C ARG A 56 2.88 7.24 8.59
N ALA A 57 3.11 6.16 7.85
CA ALA A 57 4.46 5.66 7.56
C ALA A 57 5.33 6.71 6.86
N ALA A 58 4.76 7.43 5.88
CA ALA A 58 5.50 8.46 5.15
C ALA A 58 5.79 9.70 6.01
N TYR A 59 4.84 10.08 6.88
CA TYR A 59 4.96 11.24 7.76
C TYR A 59 5.93 11.02 8.93
N SER A 60 5.97 9.80 9.49
CA SER A 60 6.90 9.43 10.56
C SER A 60 8.25 8.91 10.05
N TRP A 61 8.50 8.99 8.75
CA TRP A 61 9.71 8.42 8.15
C TRP A 61 11.01 9.08 8.64
N ASP A 62 10.94 10.37 8.98
CA ASP A 62 12.08 11.18 9.43
C ASP A 62 12.68 10.71 10.77
N ASN A 63 11.87 10.09 11.64
CA ASN A 63 12.29 9.70 12.98
C ASN A 63 11.53 8.46 13.51
N SER A 64 12.23 7.39 13.87
CA SER A 64 11.62 6.15 14.41
C SER A 64 11.01 6.27 15.80
N TYR A 65 11.31 7.36 16.52
CA TYR A 65 10.69 7.66 17.82
C TYR A 65 9.36 8.40 17.67
N LYS A 66 8.99 8.80 16.45
CA LYS A 66 7.71 9.47 16.18
C LYS A 66 6.58 8.46 16.18
N GLN A 67 5.56 8.71 17.00
CA GLN A 67 4.35 7.91 17.01
C GLN A 67 3.61 8.07 15.67
N ALA A 68 3.41 6.98 14.95
CA ALA A 68 2.80 7.02 13.62
C ALA A 68 1.35 7.55 13.63
N MET A 69 0.60 7.36 14.72
CA MET A 69 -0.81 7.76 14.82
C MET A 69 -1.01 9.24 15.15
N THR A 70 -0.14 9.81 15.98
CA THR A 70 -0.29 11.17 16.54
C THR A 70 0.75 12.15 15.99
N GLY A 71 1.87 11.65 15.48
CA GLY A 71 3.02 12.47 15.10
C GLY A 71 3.86 12.96 16.27
N GLU A 72 3.53 12.57 17.51
CA GLU A 72 4.24 13.00 18.72
C GLU A 72 5.59 12.29 18.86
N PHE A 73 6.59 13.02 19.33
CA PHE A 73 7.91 12.49 19.68
C PHE A 73 8.54 13.34 20.79
N VAL A 74 9.44 12.75 21.57
CA VAL A 74 10.15 13.46 22.64
C VAL A 74 11.31 14.25 22.04
N ALA A 75 11.42 15.54 22.40
CA ALA A 75 12.51 16.38 21.94
C ALA A 75 13.86 15.82 22.43
N GLY A 76 14.79 15.60 21.48
CA GLY A 76 16.10 15.02 21.76
C GLY A 76 16.22 13.54 21.38
N GLU A 77 15.11 12.83 21.15
CA GLU A 77 15.15 11.49 20.58
C GLU A 77 15.24 11.55 19.06
N HIS A 78 16.32 10.99 18.51
CA HIS A 78 16.57 10.97 17.08
C HIS A 78 17.26 9.67 16.66
N ASP A 79 17.09 9.32 15.40
CA ASP A 79 17.80 8.20 14.80
C ASP A 79 19.31 8.49 14.65
N ASN A 80 20.10 7.43 14.42
CA ASN A 80 21.56 7.52 14.27
C ASN A 80 21.99 8.44 13.11
N LEU A 81 22.99 9.31 13.29
CA LEU A 81 23.37 10.34 12.30
C LEU A 81 23.46 9.87 10.82
N TYR A 82 23.92 8.64 10.57
CA TYR A 82 24.12 8.09 9.23
C TYR A 82 23.03 7.11 8.76
N TRP A 83 21.93 6.97 9.49
CA TRP A 83 20.84 6.04 9.16
C TRP A 83 20.29 6.25 7.74
N ARG A 84 20.32 7.50 7.24
CA ARG A 84 19.90 7.86 5.87
C ARG A 84 20.76 7.27 4.76
N LEU A 85 22.01 6.91 5.06
CA LEU A 85 22.87 6.25 4.10
C LEU A 85 22.67 4.73 4.18
N THR A 86 22.64 4.19 5.40
CA THR A 86 22.65 2.74 5.62
C THR A 86 21.26 2.10 5.57
N GLU A 87 20.28 2.65 6.29
CA GLU A 87 18.99 2.02 6.56
C GLU A 87 17.86 2.58 5.67
N ASP A 88 17.98 3.83 5.21
CA ASP A 88 17.04 4.46 4.25
C ASP A 88 17.22 3.96 2.79
N ARG A 89 18.04 2.92 2.61
CA ARG A 89 18.37 2.27 1.32
C ARG A 89 18.95 3.19 0.23
N LEU A 90 19.42 4.38 0.59
CA LEU A 90 19.99 5.36 -0.33
C LEU A 90 21.25 4.83 -1.04
N LEU A 91 22.15 4.16 -0.32
CA LEU A 91 23.38 3.62 -0.91
C LEU A 91 23.09 2.59 -2.01
N GLY A 92 22.05 1.78 -1.84
CA GLY A 92 21.57 0.85 -2.86
C GLY A 92 21.09 1.60 -4.11
N ALA A 93 20.28 2.64 -3.91
CA ALA A 93 19.78 3.48 -4.99
C ALA A 93 20.90 4.24 -5.74
N LEU A 94 21.94 4.70 -5.04
CA LEU A 94 23.03 5.50 -5.60
C LEU A 94 24.07 4.70 -6.38
N PHE A 95 24.52 3.58 -5.82
CA PHE A 95 25.66 2.84 -6.38
C PHE A 95 25.24 1.66 -7.24
N GLY A 96 23.95 1.30 -7.26
CA GLY A 96 23.36 0.36 -8.23
C GLY A 96 24.07 -1.00 -8.30
N TRP A 97 24.85 -1.34 -7.29
CA TRP A 97 25.55 -2.60 -7.17
C TRP A 97 24.57 -3.76 -7.11
N ALA A 98 24.91 -4.84 -7.83
CA ALA A 98 24.09 -6.04 -7.91
C ALA A 98 23.78 -6.59 -6.51
N GLY A 99 22.55 -6.38 -6.04
CA GLY A 99 22.02 -6.99 -4.81
C GLY A 99 21.76 -6.09 -3.62
N ALA A 100 21.73 -4.75 -3.74
CA ALA A 100 21.16 -3.93 -2.66
C ALA A 100 19.71 -3.56 -2.95
N ASP A 101 18.83 -3.98 -2.06
CA ASP A 101 17.42 -3.62 -2.14
C ASP A 101 17.26 -2.14 -1.82
N ASN A 102 16.61 -1.42 -2.73
CA ASN A 102 16.09 -0.08 -2.54
C ASN A 102 14.68 -0.08 -1.90
N GLU A 103 14.25 -1.27 -1.46
CA GLU A 103 12.91 -1.55 -0.98
C GLU A 103 12.97 -2.24 0.38
N VAL A 104 11.98 -1.96 1.22
CA VAL A 104 11.76 -2.64 2.51
C VAL A 104 10.29 -3.00 2.61
N ILE A 105 10.00 -4.27 2.88
CA ILE A 105 8.63 -4.79 2.97
C ILE A 105 8.40 -5.32 4.37
N VAL A 106 7.27 -4.94 4.98
CA VAL A 106 6.78 -5.47 6.25
C VAL A 106 5.38 -6.04 6.04
N SER A 107 5.13 -7.24 6.58
CA SER A 107 3.79 -7.86 6.57
C SER A 107 2.88 -7.22 7.60
N VAL A 108 1.57 -7.18 7.31
CA VAL A 108 0.51 -6.78 8.23
C VAL A 108 -0.27 -8.04 8.64
N PRO A 109 -0.53 -8.28 9.94
CA PRO A 109 -0.11 -7.48 11.10
C PRO A 109 1.41 -7.53 11.30
N ALA A 110 1.99 -6.39 11.70
CA ALA A 110 3.44 -6.25 11.79
C ALA A 110 4.00 -6.76 13.11
N GLY A 111 5.04 -7.59 13.03
CA GLY A 111 5.89 -7.93 14.17
C GLY A 111 6.90 -6.82 14.48
N GLU A 112 7.68 -6.98 15.55
CA GLU A 112 8.85 -6.13 15.80
C GLU A 112 9.88 -6.34 14.66
N GLY A 113 10.07 -5.30 13.85
CA GLY A 113 11.00 -5.30 12.73
C GLY A 113 12.46 -5.27 13.20
N GLY A 114 13.34 -5.93 12.46
CA GLY A 114 14.76 -6.04 12.81
C GLY A 114 15.57 -4.80 12.42
N SER A 115 15.30 -4.24 11.23
CA SER A 115 15.95 -3.00 10.76
C SER A 115 15.18 -1.74 11.16
N LEU A 116 15.83 -0.57 11.23
CA LEU A 116 15.15 0.69 11.59
C LEU A 116 13.99 1.00 10.63
N SER A 117 14.18 0.75 9.33
CA SER A 117 13.16 0.97 8.32
C SER A 117 11.98 0.00 8.48
N GLU A 118 12.22 -1.28 8.83
CA GLU A 118 11.14 -2.21 9.19
C GLU A 118 10.41 -1.77 10.46
N LYS A 119 11.13 -1.27 11.47
CA LYS A 119 10.52 -0.74 12.70
C LYS A 119 9.63 0.48 12.42
N LYS A 120 10.07 1.39 11.54
CA LYS A 120 9.26 2.54 11.11
C LYS A 120 7.98 2.09 10.40
N LEU A 121 8.10 1.10 9.51
CA LEU A 121 6.94 0.53 8.81
C LEU A 121 6.01 -0.23 9.75
N SER A 122 6.55 -0.99 10.71
CA SER A 122 5.74 -1.74 11.67
C SER A 122 4.97 -0.81 12.62
N GLN A 123 5.56 0.30 13.04
CA GLN A 123 4.86 1.35 13.80
C GLN A 123 3.66 1.93 13.05
N ALA A 124 3.76 2.10 11.73
CA ALA A 124 2.63 2.58 10.93
C ALA A 124 1.50 1.56 10.78
N ALA A 125 1.79 0.26 10.95
CA ALA A 125 0.79 -0.79 11.02
C ALA A 125 0.11 -0.89 12.39
N GLN A 126 0.65 -0.26 13.44
CA GLN A 126 0.05 -0.27 14.77
C GLN A 126 -1.29 0.45 14.75
N GLY A 127 -2.34 -0.19 15.29
CA GLY A 127 -3.70 0.35 15.29
C GLY A 127 -4.55 -0.05 14.08
N MET A 128 -4.09 -0.97 13.23
CA MET A 128 -4.97 -1.61 12.25
C MET A 128 -5.94 -2.59 12.93
N PRO A 129 -7.22 -2.65 12.49
CA PRO A 129 -8.19 -3.63 12.99
C PRO A 129 -7.73 -5.07 12.77
N SER A 130 -8.07 -5.96 13.72
CA SER A 130 -7.82 -7.39 13.58
C SER A 130 -8.58 -7.98 12.38
N GLY A 131 -7.90 -8.79 11.56
CA GLY A 131 -8.49 -9.45 10.38
C GLY A 131 -8.13 -8.84 9.03
N MET A 132 -7.35 -7.74 9.02
CA MET A 132 -6.70 -7.22 7.81
C MET A 132 -5.30 -7.82 7.67
N ASN A 133 -5.01 -8.39 6.51
CA ASN A 133 -3.68 -8.89 6.17
C ASN A 133 -3.12 -8.06 5.02
N GLY A 134 -1.81 -8.04 4.86
CA GLY A 134 -1.24 -7.28 3.74
C GLY A 134 0.24 -7.00 3.89
N THR A 135 0.72 -5.99 3.16
CA THR A 135 2.10 -5.54 3.20
C THR A 135 2.19 -4.02 3.16
N ILE A 136 3.19 -3.47 3.86
CA ILE A 136 3.63 -2.08 3.73
C ILE A 136 5.03 -2.11 3.14
N GLU A 137 5.21 -1.39 2.04
CA GLU A 137 6.41 -1.36 1.22
C GLU A 137 6.97 0.06 1.20
N TYR A 138 8.20 0.25 1.64
CA TYR A 138 8.95 1.48 1.41
C TYR A 138 9.88 1.31 0.22
N GLN A 139 9.89 2.29 -0.68
CA GLN A 139 10.78 2.32 -1.82
C GLN A 139 11.51 3.67 -1.88
N ASN A 140 12.85 3.61 -1.91
CA ASN A 140 13.69 4.77 -2.16
C ASN A 140 14.20 4.74 -3.61
N SER A 141 13.49 5.44 -4.50
CA SER A 141 14.05 5.78 -5.80
C SER A 141 14.73 7.14 -5.68
N LEU A 142 15.92 7.32 -6.29
CA LEU A 142 16.67 8.58 -6.22
C LEU A 142 15.85 9.84 -6.57
N ILE A 143 14.76 9.67 -7.32
CA ILE A 143 13.84 10.72 -7.74
C ILE A 143 12.73 10.94 -6.70
N GLN A 144 12.22 9.86 -6.10
CA GLN A 144 11.10 9.91 -5.15
C GLN A 144 11.15 8.76 -4.15
N ARG A 145 10.82 9.08 -2.90
CA ARG A 145 10.64 8.10 -1.82
C ARG A 145 9.15 7.92 -1.60
N LYS A 146 8.67 6.69 -1.59
CA LYS A 146 7.25 6.40 -1.34
C LYS A 146 7.07 5.24 -0.38
N VAL A 147 5.95 5.28 0.34
CA VAL A 147 5.40 4.14 1.06
C VAL A 147 4.14 3.69 0.34
N THR A 148 4.03 2.39 0.07
CA THR A 148 2.88 1.74 -0.54
C THR A 148 2.34 0.70 0.41
N THR A 149 1.07 0.82 0.80
CA THR A 149 0.37 -0.20 1.57
C THR A 149 -0.56 -0.99 0.66
N LYS A 150 -0.56 -2.30 0.79
CA LYS A 150 -1.49 -3.24 0.14
C LYS A 150 -2.20 -4.00 1.24
N LEU A 151 -3.52 -3.86 1.35
CA LEU A 151 -4.33 -4.59 2.31
C LEU A 151 -5.32 -5.51 1.61
N GLU A 152 -5.52 -6.66 2.22
CA GLU A 152 -6.47 -7.70 1.86
C GLU A 152 -7.35 -8.01 3.08
N GLN A 153 -8.66 -8.07 2.83
CA GLN A 153 -9.61 -8.53 3.82
C GLN A 153 -10.52 -9.60 3.21
N VAL A 154 -10.61 -10.74 3.88
CA VAL A 154 -11.58 -11.79 3.54
C VAL A 154 -12.95 -11.35 4.05
N ILE A 155 -13.90 -11.29 3.14
CA ILE A 155 -15.25 -10.83 3.41
C ILE A 155 -16.20 -12.03 3.35
N SER A 156 -16.74 -12.41 4.50
CA SER A 156 -17.84 -13.37 4.54
C SER A 156 -19.16 -12.63 4.31
N LEU A 157 -19.56 -12.47 3.05
CA LEU A 157 -20.93 -12.08 2.72
C LEU A 157 -21.73 -13.32 2.33
N PRO A 158 -22.98 -13.48 2.79
CA PRO A 158 -23.88 -14.55 2.37
C PRO A 158 -24.45 -14.24 0.97
N LEU A 159 -23.57 -13.93 0.02
CA LEU A 159 -23.95 -13.66 -1.36
C LEU A 159 -24.11 -14.99 -2.12
N PRO A 160 -25.10 -15.09 -3.01
CA PRO A 160 -25.17 -16.20 -3.94
C PRO A 160 -23.92 -16.23 -4.82
N SER A 161 -23.22 -17.37 -4.85
CA SER A 161 -21.98 -17.57 -5.61
C SER A 161 -22.10 -17.35 -7.12
N PHE A 162 -23.33 -17.24 -7.65
CA PHE A 162 -23.57 -16.93 -9.06
C PHE A 162 -23.42 -15.43 -9.39
N LEU A 163 -23.47 -14.53 -8.39
CA LEU A 163 -23.36 -13.08 -8.60
C LEU A 163 -21.94 -12.55 -8.37
N PHE A 164 -21.13 -13.23 -7.56
CA PHE A 164 -19.78 -12.80 -7.20
C PHE A 164 -18.82 -13.99 -7.25
N ASP A 165 -17.69 -13.80 -7.92
CA ASP A 165 -16.63 -14.79 -8.08
C ASP A 165 -16.07 -15.22 -6.71
N SER A 166 -15.64 -16.48 -6.60
CA SER A 166 -15.32 -17.19 -5.34
C SER A 166 -14.15 -16.62 -4.53
N SER A 167 -13.46 -15.62 -5.06
CA SER A 167 -12.47 -14.84 -4.31
C SER A 167 -13.20 -13.77 -3.49
N ASN A 168 -13.71 -14.15 -2.32
CA ASN A 168 -14.33 -13.27 -1.32
C ASN A 168 -13.34 -12.25 -0.68
N ASN A 169 -12.26 -11.90 -1.38
CA ASN A 169 -11.20 -11.06 -0.88
C ASN A 169 -11.30 -9.67 -1.52
N VAL A 170 -11.33 -8.64 -0.68
CA VAL A 170 -11.21 -7.26 -1.16
C VAL A 170 -9.76 -6.83 -1.01
N LEU A 171 -9.15 -6.52 -2.15
CA LEU A 171 -7.79 -6.00 -2.26
C LEU A 171 -7.85 -4.49 -2.46
N THR A 172 -7.06 -3.75 -1.68
CA THR A 172 -6.87 -2.31 -1.85
C THR A 172 -5.41 -1.93 -1.76
N GLN A 173 -5.06 -0.83 -2.40
CA GLN A 173 -3.71 -0.29 -2.42
C GLN A 173 -3.78 1.22 -2.21
N GLY A 174 -2.87 1.72 -1.39
CA GLY A 174 -2.69 3.13 -1.08
C GLY A 174 -1.20 3.45 -1.11
N SER A 175 -0.87 4.69 -1.49
CA SER A 175 0.51 5.13 -1.57
C SER A 175 0.62 6.56 -1.06
N SER A 176 1.71 6.86 -0.36
CA SER A 176 2.07 8.22 0.06
C SER A 176 3.55 8.49 -0.20
N ALA A 177 3.89 9.72 -0.53
CA ALA A 177 5.27 10.14 -0.77
C ALA A 177 5.92 10.63 0.53
N VAL A 178 7.19 10.29 0.74
CA VAL A 178 7.96 10.79 1.88
C VAL A 178 8.53 12.17 1.54
N VAL A 179 7.99 13.20 2.17
CA VAL A 179 8.33 14.60 1.89
C VAL A 179 9.28 15.15 2.94
N GLU A 180 10.59 15.16 2.64
CA GLU A 180 11.62 15.88 3.41
C GLU A 180 12.45 16.75 2.47
N PRO A 181 12.06 18.03 2.24
CA PRO A 181 12.71 18.87 1.23
C PRO A 181 14.21 19.09 1.47
N THR A 182 14.63 19.19 2.73
CA THR A 182 16.03 19.37 3.12
C THR A 182 16.88 18.14 2.79
N GLU A 183 16.36 16.94 3.05
CA GLU A 183 17.03 15.68 2.71
C GLU A 183 17.05 15.43 1.20
N PHE A 184 16.00 15.87 0.49
CA PHE A 184 15.97 15.80 -0.96
C PHE A 184 17.11 16.62 -1.58
N ILE A 185 17.28 17.88 -1.17
CA ILE A 185 18.39 18.73 -1.67
C ILE A 185 19.74 18.08 -1.34
N ARG A 186 19.93 17.59 -0.11
CA ARG A 186 21.17 16.92 0.29
C ARG A 186 21.46 15.68 -0.55
N THR A 187 20.43 14.90 -0.86
CA THR A 187 20.54 13.70 -1.70
C THR A 187 20.91 14.07 -3.12
N VAL A 188 20.24 15.07 -3.71
CA VAL A 188 20.53 15.56 -5.07
C VAL A 188 21.95 16.11 -5.16
N ASP A 189 22.40 16.90 -4.18
CA ASP A 189 23.77 17.41 -4.13
C ASP A 189 24.81 16.29 -3.99
N LEU A 190 24.50 15.29 -3.17
CA LEU A 190 25.36 14.11 -3.01
C LEU A 190 25.46 13.32 -4.32
N VAL A 191 24.33 13.05 -4.98
CA VAL A 191 24.30 12.41 -6.31
C VAL A 191 25.14 13.22 -7.30
N ARG A 192 24.92 14.53 -7.38
CA ARG A 192 25.64 15.43 -8.30
C ARG A 192 27.14 15.42 -8.04
N TYR A 193 27.54 15.49 -6.77
CA TYR A 193 28.95 15.49 -6.37
C TYR A 193 29.64 14.18 -6.77
N TYR A 194 29.06 13.03 -6.42
CA TYR A 194 29.64 11.73 -6.76
C TYR A 194 29.61 11.46 -8.27
N ALA A 195 28.54 11.84 -8.97
CA ALA A 195 28.45 11.73 -10.43
C ALA A 195 29.56 12.55 -11.12
N ALA A 196 29.78 13.80 -10.69
CA ALA A 196 30.87 14.63 -11.20
C ALA A 196 32.26 14.02 -10.89
N LYS A 197 32.44 13.49 -9.68
CA LYS A 197 33.69 12.85 -9.25
C LYS A 197 34.01 11.58 -10.03
N PHE A 198 33.01 10.76 -10.34
CA PHE A 198 33.19 9.58 -11.18
C PHE A 198 33.45 9.94 -12.64
N LYS A 199 32.79 10.98 -13.17
CA LYS A 199 33.04 11.49 -14.53
C LYS A 199 34.42 12.12 -14.69
N GLY A 200 34.91 12.84 -13.68
CA GLY A 200 36.21 13.54 -13.71
C GLY A 200 37.44 12.62 -13.71
N LYS A 201 37.27 11.32 -13.44
CA LYS A 201 38.37 10.32 -13.43
C LYS A 201 38.66 9.64 -14.78
N GLY A 202 38.07 10.11 -15.88
CA GLY A 202 38.45 9.67 -17.24
C GLY A 202 38.09 8.22 -17.61
N GLY A 203 37.45 7.46 -16.71
CA GLY A 203 36.92 6.12 -16.96
C GLY A 203 35.40 6.12 -17.10
N ALA A 204 34.85 5.05 -17.69
CA ALA A 204 33.40 4.86 -17.82
C ALA A 204 32.72 4.95 -16.44
N ALA A 205 31.91 5.99 -16.21
CA ALA A 205 31.34 6.31 -14.91
C ALA A 205 30.59 5.16 -14.22
N SER A 206 30.07 4.20 -15.00
CA SER A 206 29.37 3.01 -14.49
C SER A 206 30.30 1.98 -13.83
N SER A 207 31.57 1.83 -14.25
CA SER A 207 32.49 0.86 -13.64
C SER A 207 32.98 1.33 -12.27
N THR A 208 33.28 2.62 -12.14
CA THR A 208 33.74 3.21 -10.86
C THR A 208 32.64 3.24 -9.79
N ALA A 209 31.37 3.42 -10.18
CA ALA A 209 30.24 3.34 -9.25
C ALA A 209 30.02 1.91 -8.73
N ALA A 210 30.13 0.90 -9.59
CA ALA A 210 30.01 -0.51 -9.20
C ALA A 210 31.16 -0.95 -8.29
N GLU A 211 32.40 -0.52 -8.56
CA GLU A 211 33.57 -0.75 -7.70
C GLU A 211 33.42 -0.07 -6.34
N ALA A 212 32.98 1.19 -6.31
CA ALA A 212 32.69 1.92 -5.08
C ALA A 212 31.60 1.22 -4.26
N GLY A 213 30.58 0.69 -4.96
CA GLY A 213 29.64 -0.27 -4.41
C GLY A 213 30.39 -1.38 -3.69
N GLN A 214 31.08 -2.28 -4.40
CA GLN A 214 31.73 -3.46 -3.79
C GLN A 214 32.54 -3.16 -2.51
N VAL A 215 33.26 -2.04 -2.47
CA VAL A 215 33.99 -1.58 -1.28
C VAL A 215 33.05 -1.32 -0.08
N VAL A 216 31.94 -0.63 -0.30
CA VAL A 216 30.92 -0.37 0.74
C VAL A 216 30.31 -1.67 1.27
N GLN A 217 30.26 -2.76 0.49
CA GLN A 217 29.69 -4.06 0.88
C GLN A 217 30.68 -4.77 1.76
N HIS A 218 31.95 -4.72 1.35
CA HIS A 218 33.03 -5.33 2.10
C HIS A 218 33.12 -4.75 3.51
N PHE A 219 33.09 -3.42 3.63
CA PHE A 219 33.14 -2.73 4.93
C PHE A 219 31.79 -2.66 5.66
N GLY A 220 30.66 -2.73 4.94
CA GLY A 220 29.32 -2.72 5.53
C GLY A 220 28.93 -4.05 6.18
N LYS A 221 29.45 -5.18 5.69
CA LYS A 221 29.18 -6.52 6.25
C LYS A 221 30.03 -6.84 7.49
N THR A 222 31.09 -6.09 7.79
CA THR A 222 32.03 -6.39 8.88
C THR A 222 31.53 -6.00 10.27
N LYS A 223 30.32 -5.40 10.39
CA LYS A 223 29.66 -5.18 11.68
C LYS A 223 28.42 -6.07 11.79
N LYS A 224 28.64 -7.28 12.27
CA LYS A 224 27.64 -8.05 13.02
C LYS A 224 28.22 -8.33 14.40
#